data_AF-A0AA86URZ3-F1
#
_entry.id   AF-A0AA86URZ3-F1
#
_cell.length_a   1.000
_cell.length_b   1.000
_cell.length_c   1.000
_cell.angle_alpha   90.00
_cell.angle_beta   90.00
_cell.angle_gamma   90.00
#
_symmetry.space_group_name_H-M   'P 1'
#
loop_
_entity.id
_entity.type
_entity.pdbx_description
1 polymer ?
#
loop_
_entity_poly.entity_id
_entity_poly.type
_entity_poly.pdbx_seq_one_letter_code
_entity_poly.pdbx_strand_id
1 'polypeptide(L)'
;MNPLEDQQSLFALQAPLTQDFDIKIHKNGIILIFISNTCTIQKLKFDTQMQENLQGMTGKRKHGAATITEQMEFADVLINNEWSKIKTPVRAKLLEVNPQAETELKSGMLLCVYQPKWDQMNMVKGLIEKKQQNQELTEEEIKQWNNYVLVK
;
A
#
# COMPACT_ATOMS: atom_id res chain seq x y z
N MET A 1 -31.56 -23.73 -5.72
CA MET A 1 -30.11 -23.89 -5.96
C MET A 1 -29.40 -22.87 -5.08
N ASN A 2 -28.46 -23.34 -4.25
CA ASN A 2 -27.74 -22.49 -3.29
C ASN A 2 -26.76 -21.56 -4.03
N PRO A 3 -26.75 -20.24 -3.77
CA PRO A 3 -25.76 -19.31 -4.32
C PRO A 3 -24.46 -19.34 -3.47
N LEU A 4 -23.91 -20.53 -3.26
CA LEU A 4 -22.67 -20.73 -2.49
C LEU A 4 -21.42 -20.90 -3.38
N GLU A 5 -21.55 -20.74 -4.69
CA GLU A 5 -20.44 -20.94 -5.64
C GLU A 5 -19.81 -19.64 -6.18
N ASP A 6 -20.29 -18.46 -5.78
CA ASP A 6 -19.64 -17.17 -6.12
C ASP A 6 -18.44 -16.83 -5.20
N GLN A 7 -17.83 -17.83 -4.56
CA GLN A 7 -16.56 -17.68 -3.84
C GLN A 7 -15.32 -17.81 -4.75
N GLN A 8 -15.50 -17.98 -6.07
CA GLN A 8 -14.39 -18.12 -7.02
C GLN A 8 -14.27 -16.92 -7.96
N SER A 9 -13.73 -15.80 -7.48
CA SER A 9 -13.01 -14.84 -8.34
C SER A 9 -12.20 -13.81 -7.52
N LEU A 10 -11.36 -14.32 -6.64
CA LEU A 10 -10.33 -13.56 -5.94
C LEU A 10 -8.94 -14.10 -6.33
N PHE A 11 -8.53 -13.88 -7.57
CA PHE A 11 -7.11 -13.88 -7.89
C PHE A 11 -6.50 -12.57 -7.39
N ALA A 12 -6.41 -12.45 -6.06
CA ALA A 12 -5.65 -11.39 -5.42
C ALA A 12 -4.22 -11.91 -5.24
N LEU A 13 -3.26 -11.30 -5.95
CA LEU A 13 -1.85 -11.49 -5.63
C LEU A 13 -1.64 -11.00 -4.20
N GLN A 14 -1.13 -11.87 -3.32
CA GLN A 14 -0.88 -11.60 -1.91
C GLN A 14 0.57 -11.93 -1.55
N ALA A 15 1.34 -10.93 -1.15
CA ALA A 15 2.70 -11.12 -0.65
C ALA A 15 2.91 -10.32 0.64
N PRO A 16 3.72 -10.83 1.58
CA PRO A 16 4.26 -9.98 2.62
C PRO A 16 5.12 -8.88 1.98
N LEU A 17 4.76 -7.62 2.24
CA LEU A 17 5.55 -6.44 1.83
C LEU A 17 6.80 -6.33 2.69
N THR A 18 6.58 -6.47 4.00
CA THR A 18 7.55 -6.43 5.10
C THR A 18 7.09 -7.39 6.18
N GLN A 19 7.84 -7.43 7.28
CA GLN A 19 7.34 -8.01 8.52
C GLN A 19 6.02 -7.37 9.00
N ASP A 20 5.71 -6.12 8.65
CA ASP A 20 4.61 -5.36 9.24
C ASP A 20 3.38 -5.22 8.34
N PHE A 21 3.55 -5.36 7.02
CA PHE A 21 2.48 -5.16 6.06
C PHE A 21 2.35 -6.30 5.07
N ASP A 22 1.11 -6.59 4.67
CA ASP A 22 0.77 -7.46 3.54
C ASP A 22 0.10 -6.63 2.43
N ILE A 23 0.32 -6.98 1.16
CA ILE A 23 -0.44 -6.41 0.04
C ILE A 23 -1.45 -7.41 -0.51
N LYS A 24 -2.61 -6.90 -0.94
CA LYS A 24 -3.43 -7.55 -1.98
C LYS A 24 -3.67 -6.63 -3.17
N ILE A 25 -3.61 -7.18 -4.39
CA ILE A 25 -4.03 -6.46 -5.60
C ILE A 25 -5.39 -6.98 -6.07
N HIS A 26 -6.38 -6.10 -6.13
CA HIS A 26 -7.68 -6.39 -6.73
C HIS A 26 -7.59 -6.37 -8.26
N LYS A 27 -8.43 -7.16 -8.95
CA LYS A 27 -8.47 -7.28 -10.42
C LYS A 27 -8.55 -5.96 -11.19
N ASN A 28 -9.15 -4.93 -10.59
CA ASN A 28 -9.30 -3.59 -11.17
C ASN A 28 -8.05 -2.71 -11.01
N GLY A 29 -6.93 -3.25 -10.51
CA GLY A 29 -5.72 -2.48 -10.28
C GLY A 29 -5.83 -1.56 -9.05
N ILE A 30 -6.52 -2.02 -8.01
CA ILE A 30 -6.53 -1.37 -6.70
C ILE A 30 -5.61 -2.16 -5.80
N ILE A 31 -4.76 -1.47 -5.05
CA ILE A 31 -3.84 -2.07 -4.10
C ILE A 31 -4.37 -1.81 -2.69
N LEU A 32 -4.42 -2.87 -1.90
CA LEU A 32 -4.88 -2.88 -0.52
C LEU A 32 -3.70 -3.25 0.37
N ILE A 33 -3.41 -2.45 1.39
CA ILE A 33 -2.39 -2.73 2.40
C ILE A 33 -3.07 -3.21 3.67
N PHE A 34 -2.61 -4.31 4.23
CA PHE A 34 -3.07 -4.86 5.50
C PHE A 34 -1.94 -4.89 6.52
N ILE A 35 -2.28 -4.81 7.80
CA ILE A 35 -1.37 -5.14 8.89
C ILE A 35 -1.07 -6.64 8.83
N SER A 36 0.20 -7.01 8.77
CA SER A 36 0.58 -8.43 8.71
C SER A 36 0.36 -9.13 10.05
N ASN A 37 0.45 -10.45 10.05
CA ASN A 37 0.40 -11.27 11.26
C ASN A 37 1.66 -11.16 12.14
N THR A 38 2.76 -10.65 11.60
CA THR A 38 4.06 -10.52 12.27
C THR A 38 4.40 -9.07 12.62
N CYS A 39 3.40 -8.19 12.60
CA CYS A 39 3.54 -6.76 12.78
C CYS A 39 4.14 -6.37 14.14
N THR A 40 5.07 -5.43 14.10
CA THR A 40 5.81 -4.83 15.21
C THR A 40 5.41 -3.38 15.48
N ILE A 41 4.49 -2.83 14.68
CA ILE A 41 4.00 -1.46 14.82
C ILE A 41 3.30 -1.33 16.17
N GLN A 42 3.77 -0.37 16.96
CA GLN A 42 3.26 -0.06 18.28
C GLN A 42 2.14 0.98 18.22
N LYS A 43 2.27 1.97 17.33
CA LYS A 43 1.29 3.05 17.13
C LYS A 43 1.25 3.46 15.67
N LEU A 44 0.08 3.91 15.24
CA LEU A 44 -0.15 4.45 13.91
C LEU A 44 -0.95 5.73 14.01
N LYS A 45 -0.64 6.72 13.18
CA LYS A 45 -1.38 7.98 13.07
C LYS A 45 -1.46 8.40 11.62
N PHE A 46 -2.65 8.65 11.10
CA PHE A 46 -2.80 9.20 9.77
C PHE A 46 -2.68 10.72 9.80
N ASP A 47 -2.10 11.27 8.74
CA ASP A 47 -2.18 12.71 8.49
C ASP A 47 -3.49 12.98 7.73
N THR A 48 -4.51 13.43 8.46
CA THR A 48 -5.86 13.72 7.93
C THR A 48 -5.84 14.81 6.86
N GLN A 49 -4.98 15.81 6.98
CA GLN A 49 -4.86 16.87 5.99
C GLN A 49 -4.20 16.33 4.70
N MET A 50 -3.19 15.47 4.82
CA MET A 50 -2.59 14.79 3.67
C MET A 50 -3.54 13.80 3.02
N GLN A 51 -4.38 13.10 3.80
CA GLN A 51 -5.43 12.23 3.28
C GLN A 51 -6.41 13.00 2.38
N GLU A 52 -6.94 14.13 2.86
CA GLU A 52 -7.86 14.97 2.09
C GLU A 52 -7.19 15.50 0.80
N ASN A 53 -5.92 15.91 0.90
CA ASN A 53 -5.14 16.36 -0.25
C ASN A 53 -4.98 15.23 -1.28
N LEU A 54 -4.58 14.03 -0.85
CA LEU A 54 -4.37 12.87 -1.73
C LEU A 54 -5.66 12.38 -2.40
N GLN A 55 -6.79 12.41 -1.69
CA GLN A 55 -8.10 12.09 -2.26
C GLN A 55 -8.59 13.18 -3.24
N GLY A 56 -8.31 14.45 -2.93
CA GLY A 56 -8.72 15.63 -3.68
C GLY A 56 -7.88 15.96 -4.93
N MET A 57 -6.68 15.40 -5.08
CA MET A 57 -5.75 15.66 -6.20
C MET A 57 -6.22 15.19 -7.59
N THR A 58 -7.47 14.74 -7.73
CA THR A 58 -8.04 14.40 -9.04
C THR A 58 -8.39 15.63 -9.87
N GLY A 59 -7.56 15.93 -10.88
CA GLY A 59 -8.02 16.58 -12.10
C GLY A 59 -7.49 17.98 -12.45
N LYS A 60 -6.66 18.66 -11.64
CA LYS A 60 -6.19 20.01 -11.99
C LYS A 60 -4.68 20.16 -11.72
N ARG A 61 -3.91 20.44 -12.79
CA ARG A 61 -2.44 20.70 -12.87
C ARG A 61 -1.56 19.47 -13.21
N LYS A 62 -1.58 19.11 -14.50
CA LYS A 62 -0.98 17.90 -15.10
C LYS A 62 0.54 17.72 -15.01
N HIS A 63 1.34 18.69 -14.54
CA HIS A 63 2.79 18.54 -14.49
C HIS A 63 3.44 18.67 -13.10
N GLY A 64 2.86 19.42 -12.16
CA GLY A 64 3.38 19.55 -10.79
C GLY A 64 2.78 18.59 -9.77
N ALA A 65 1.49 18.26 -9.89
CA ALA A 65 0.79 17.32 -8.99
C ALA A 65 1.34 15.88 -9.08
N ALA A 66 1.99 15.60 -10.21
CA ALA A 66 2.52 14.32 -10.59
C ALA A 66 3.66 13.83 -9.68
N THR A 67 4.60 14.72 -9.32
CA THR A 67 5.67 14.41 -8.37
C THR A 67 5.15 14.42 -6.93
N ILE A 68 4.13 15.24 -6.64
CA ILE A 68 3.56 15.39 -5.29
C ILE A 68 2.92 14.10 -4.79
N THR A 69 2.25 13.33 -5.66
CA THR A 69 1.62 12.05 -5.27
C THR A 69 2.61 10.90 -5.07
N GLU A 70 3.87 11.08 -5.46
CA GLU A 70 4.93 10.07 -5.34
C GLU A 70 5.74 10.36 -4.06
N GLN A 71 5.98 9.33 -3.24
CA GLN A 71 6.62 9.47 -1.92
C GLN A 71 5.89 10.42 -0.95
N MET A 72 4.57 10.57 -1.10
CA MET A 72 3.77 11.40 -0.21
C MET A 72 3.51 10.65 1.09
N GLU A 73 3.78 11.30 2.21
CA GLU A 73 3.60 10.75 3.56
C GLU A 73 2.12 10.83 3.92
N PHE A 74 1.53 9.70 4.34
CA PHE A 74 0.11 9.66 4.71
C PHE A 74 -0.14 9.06 6.11
N ALA A 75 0.88 8.45 6.71
CA ALA A 75 0.82 7.98 8.09
C ALA A 75 2.20 8.01 8.76
N ASP A 76 2.20 8.26 10.07
CA ASP A 76 3.32 8.01 10.97
C ASP A 76 3.12 6.65 11.66
N VAL A 77 4.20 5.89 11.80
CA VAL A 77 4.24 4.61 12.51
C VAL A 77 5.35 4.61 13.54
N LEU A 78 5.06 4.07 14.72
CA LEU A 78 6.03 3.85 15.79
C LEU A 78 6.45 2.38 15.79
N ILE A 79 7.72 2.11 15.52
CA ILE A 79 8.32 0.77 15.55
C ILE A 79 9.56 0.84 16.43
N ASN A 80 9.70 -0.06 17.41
CA ASN A 80 10.87 -0.09 18.30
C ASN A 80 11.21 1.26 18.96
N ASN A 81 10.20 2.05 19.36
CA ASN A 81 10.33 3.42 19.88
C ASN A 81 10.87 4.48 18.88
N GLU A 82 10.96 4.15 17.60
CA GLU A 82 11.33 5.09 16.54
C GLU A 82 10.15 5.40 15.63
N TRP A 83 9.94 6.69 15.34
CA TRP A 83 8.90 7.13 14.42
C TRP A 83 9.40 7.09 12.99
N SER A 84 8.65 6.40 12.14
CA SER A 84 8.83 6.29 10.70
C SER A 84 7.57 6.71 9.96
N LYS A 85 7.66 6.95 8.66
CA LYS A 85 6.56 7.48 7.84
C LYS A 85 6.19 6.56 6.71
N ILE A 86 4.94 6.13 6.64
CA ILE A 86 4.43 5.40 5.49
C ILE A 86 4.21 6.39 4.34
N LYS A 87 4.76 6.07 3.18
CA LYS A 87 4.65 6.90 1.97
C LYS A 87 4.04 6.15 0.82
N THR A 88 3.48 6.91 -0.14
CA THR A 88 3.00 6.33 -1.40
C THR A 88 4.18 5.87 -2.27
N PRO A 89 4.08 4.66 -2.85
CA PRO A 89 5.15 4.05 -3.63
C PRO A 89 5.71 4.79 -4.82
N VAL A 90 4.74 5.33 -5.52
CA VAL A 90 4.72 5.69 -6.92
C VAL A 90 3.59 6.68 -7.05
N ARG A 91 3.37 7.19 -8.25
CA ARG A 91 2.23 8.04 -8.53
C ARG A 91 0.94 7.26 -8.33
N ALA A 92 0.30 7.48 -7.20
CA ALA A 92 -0.93 6.81 -6.81
C ALA A 92 -1.95 7.78 -6.23
N LYS A 93 -3.22 7.47 -6.44
CA LYS A 93 -4.33 8.08 -5.73
C LYS A 93 -4.61 7.27 -4.48
N LEU A 94 -4.53 7.88 -3.30
CA LEU A 94 -5.06 7.30 -2.08
C LEU A 94 -6.59 7.33 -2.17
N LEU A 95 -7.23 6.17 -2.11
CA LEU A 95 -8.68 6.05 -2.18
C LEU A 95 -9.28 6.09 -0.78
N GLU A 96 -8.69 5.35 0.15
CA GLU A 96 -9.23 5.16 1.49
C GLU A 96 -8.11 4.86 2.48
N VAL A 97 -8.27 5.29 3.72
CA VAL A 97 -7.51 4.83 4.88
C VAL A 97 -8.49 4.35 5.93
N ASN A 98 -8.07 3.43 6.78
CA ASN A 98 -8.88 2.94 7.87
C ASN A 98 -8.52 3.65 9.18
N PRO A 99 -9.22 4.73 9.59
CA PRO A 99 -8.89 5.48 10.79
C PRO A 99 -8.98 4.65 12.08
N GLN A 100 -9.67 3.51 12.07
CA GLN A 100 -9.70 2.61 13.22
C GLN A 100 -8.31 2.07 13.58
N ALA A 101 -7.42 1.97 12.59
CA ALA A 101 -6.03 1.52 12.78
C ALA A 101 -5.19 2.45 13.69
N GLU A 102 -5.60 3.71 13.91
CA GLU A 102 -4.93 4.59 14.88
C GLU A 102 -5.18 4.19 16.33
N THR A 103 -6.34 3.58 16.57
CA THR A 103 -6.83 3.26 17.91
C THR A 103 -6.56 1.82 18.31
N GLU A 104 -6.58 0.90 17.34
CA GLU A 104 -6.41 -0.53 17.58
C GLU A 104 -5.71 -1.18 16.38
N LEU A 105 -4.52 -1.73 16.61
CA LEU A 105 -3.78 -2.47 15.58
C LEU A 105 -4.10 -3.96 15.71
N LYS A 106 -4.80 -4.49 14.70
CA LYS A 106 -5.10 -5.93 14.59
C LYS A 106 -4.45 -6.49 13.34
N SER A 107 -3.93 -7.71 13.47
CA SER A 107 -3.47 -8.48 12.32
C SER A 107 -4.60 -8.65 11.30
N GLY A 108 -4.25 -8.54 10.02
CA GLY A 108 -5.20 -8.57 8.90
C GLY A 108 -6.06 -7.31 8.76
N MET A 109 -5.90 -6.29 9.61
CA MET A 109 -6.65 -5.03 9.47
C MET A 109 -6.24 -4.31 8.18
N LEU A 110 -7.22 -3.92 7.37
CA LEU A 110 -6.98 -3.05 6.21
C LEU A 110 -6.48 -1.70 6.71
N LEU A 111 -5.34 -1.26 6.20
CA LEU A 111 -4.74 0.01 6.56
C LEU A 111 -5.12 1.11 5.56
N CYS A 112 -4.90 0.85 4.28
CA CYS A 112 -5.20 1.80 3.23
C CYS A 112 -5.42 1.12 1.88
N VAL A 113 -6.04 1.89 0.99
CA VAL A 113 -6.35 1.50 -0.38
C VAL A 113 -5.82 2.58 -1.30
N TYR A 114 -5.01 2.19 -2.29
CA TYR A 114 -4.50 3.12 -3.29
C TYR A 114 -4.60 2.55 -4.70
N GLN A 115 -4.69 3.46 -5.67
CA GLN A 115 -4.74 3.14 -7.09
C GLN A 115 -3.54 3.81 -7.78
N PRO A 116 -2.50 3.06 -8.14
CA PRO A 116 -1.40 3.61 -8.92
C PRO A 116 -1.84 3.78 -10.38
N LYS A 117 -1.03 4.48 -11.17
CA LYS A 117 -1.27 4.55 -12.61
C LYS A 117 -1.12 3.19 -13.30
N TRP A 118 -1.76 3.06 -14.45
CA TRP A 118 -1.78 1.81 -15.22
C TRP A 118 -0.40 1.32 -15.68
N ASP A 119 0.48 2.23 -16.09
CA ASP A 119 1.87 1.93 -16.44
C ASP A 119 2.68 1.41 -15.24
N GLN A 120 2.43 1.95 -14.05
CA GLN A 120 3.07 1.52 -12.81
C GLN A 120 2.43 0.25 -12.22
N MET A 121 1.16 -0.05 -12.55
CA MET A 121 0.45 -1.26 -12.10
C MET A 121 1.16 -2.54 -12.53
N ASN A 122 1.60 -2.62 -13.78
CA ASN A 122 2.26 -3.81 -14.32
C ASN A 122 3.60 -4.07 -13.62
N MET A 123 4.32 -2.98 -13.30
CA MET A 123 5.54 -3.04 -12.49
C MET A 123 5.25 -3.59 -11.09
N VAL A 124 4.22 -3.07 -10.39
CA VAL A 124 3.86 -3.57 -9.04
C VAL A 124 3.53 -5.05 -9.07
N LYS A 125 2.70 -5.48 -10.03
CA LYS A 125 2.29 -6.88 -10.16
C LYS A 125 3.50 -7.80 -10.35
N GLY A 126 4.41 -7.44 -11.25
CA GLY A 126 5.63 -8.22 -11.50
C GLY A 126 6.51 -8.35 -10.26
N LEU A 127 6.69 -7.27 -9.50
CA LEU A 127 7.47 -7.30 -8.26
C LEU A 127 6.83 -8.19 -7.19
N ILE A 128 5.51 -8.14 -7.04
CA ILE A 128 4.77 -8.99 -6.09
C ILE A 128 4.85 -10.46 -6.50
N GLU A 129 4.64 -10.77 -7.78
CA GLU A 129 4.73 -12.14 -8.31
C GLU A 129 6.12 -12.74 -8.05
N LYS A 130 7.18 -11.97 -8.31
CA LYS A 130 8.56 -12.38 -8.00
C LYS A 130 8.75 -12.67 -6.51
N LYS A 131 8.25 -11.80 -5.63
CA LYS A 131 8.33 -11.99 -4.18
C LYS A 131 7.54 -13.21 -3.70
N GLN A 132 6.34 -13.45 -4.21
CA GLN A 132 5.57 -14.66 -3.90
C GLN A 132 6.30 -15.95 -4.32
N GLN A 133 7.01 -15.89 -5.44
CA GLN A 133 7.80 -17.00 -5.98
C GLN A 133 9.18 -17.12 -5.34
N ASN A 134 9.49 -16.30 -4.31
CA ASN A 134 10.81 -16.20 -3.68
C ASN A 134 11.96 -15.97 -4.67
N GLN A 135 11.67 -15.30 -5.79
CA GLN A 135 12.70 -14.91 -6.75
C GLN A 135 13.49 -13.71 -6.22
N GLU A 136 14.79 -13.72 -6.48
CA GLU A 136 15.63 -12.58 -6.18
C GLU A 136 15.21 -11.38 -7.05
N LEU A 137 15.04 -10.24 -6.39
CA LEU A 137 14.84 -8.97 -7.08
C LEU A 137 16.21 -8.41 -7.47
N THR A 138 16.30 -7.83 -8.67
CA THR A 138 17.48 -7.06 -9.08
C THR A 138 17.65 -5.81 -8.21
N GLU A 139 18.83 -5.19 -8.18
CA GLU A 139 19.06 -3.96 -7.40
C GLU A 139 18.07 -2.83 -7.75
N GLU A 140 17.75 -2.68 -9.04
CA GLU A 140 16.76 -1.70 -9.51
C GLU A 140 15.35 -2.05 -9.04
N GLU A 141 14.99 -3.34 -9.04
CA GLU A 141 13.71 -3.83 -8.51
C GLU A 141 13.64 -3.75 -6.99
N ILE A 142 14.75 -3.91 -6.27
CA ILE A 142 14.84 -3.68 -4.82
C ILE A 142 14.65 -2.20 -4.53
N LYS A 143 15.28 -1.31 -5.31
CA LYS A 143 15.09 0.13 -5.19
C LYS A 143 13.64 0.53 -5.46
N GLN A 144 13.02 -0.05 -6.49
CA GLN A 144 11.61 0.13 -6.78
C GLN A 144 10.74 -0.44 -5.66
N TRP A 145 10.97 -1.68 -5.22
CA TRP A 145 10.30 -2.33 -4.08
C TRP A 145 10.36 -1.46 -2.83
N ASN A 146 11.54 -0.98 -2.45
CA ASN A 146 11.72 -0.12 -1.28
C ASN A 146 11.00 1.23 -1.44
N ASN A 147 10.90 1.77 -2.67
CA ASN A 147 10.02 2.90 -2.93
C ASN A 147 8.56 2.53 -2.67
N TYR A 148 8.09 1.30 -3.00
CA TYR A 148 6.74 0.81 -2.68
C TYR A 148 6.40 0.64 -1.20
N VAL A 149 7.38 0.66 -0.32
CA VAL A 149 7.19 0.14 1.03
C VAL A 149 7.47 1.18 2.13
N LEU A 150 8.46 2.06 1.94
CA LEU A 150 9.09 2.99 2.91
C LEU A 150 8.73 2.82 4.41
N VAL A 151 9.69 2.53 5.31
CA VAL A 151 10.95 3.26 5.58
C VAL A 151 12.11 2.29 5.90
N LYS A 152 13.36 2.78 5.80
CA LYS A 152 14.58 2.16 6.33
C LYS A 152 14.41 1.58 7.73
#